data_AF-E0I4X2-F1
#
_entry.id   AF-E0I4X2-F1
#
_cell.length_a   1.000
_cell.length_b   1.000
_cell.length_c   1.000
_cell.angle_alpha   90.00
_cell.angle_beta   90.00
_cell.angle_gamma   90.00
#
_symmetry.space_group_name_H-M   'P 1'
#
loop_
_entity.id
_entity.type
_entity.pdbx_description
1 polymer ?
#
loop_
_entity_poly.entity_id
_entity_poly.type
_entity_poly.pdbx_seq_one_letter_code
_entity_poly.pdbx_strand_id
1 'polypeptide(L)' 'MDDRKAEIMRKVRAYGIMKDPQWLNNPDDPVPLWVLLEALVEVMERIEPPHLPYD' A
#
# COMPACT_ATOMS: atom_id res chain seq x y z
N MET A 1 2.89 7.24 -19.56
CA MET A 1 2.20 6.31 -18.63
C MET A 1 3.09 6.00 -17.42
N ASP A 2 4.41 5.97 -17.61
CA ASP A 2 5.40 5.62 -16.58
C ASP A 2 5.52 6.63 -15.44
N ASP A 3 5.36 7.94 -15.70
CA ASP A 3 5.51 8.97 -14.65
C ASP A 3 4.44 8.85 -13.55
N ARG A 4 3.19 8.60 -13.94
CA ARG A 4 2.08 8.43 -12.99
C ARG A 4 2.27 7.18 -12.14
N LYS A 5 2.77 6.10 -12.76
CA LYS A 5 3.06 4.85 -12.07
C LYS A 5 4.21 5.04 -11.08
N ALA A 6 5.31 5.68 -11.48
CA ALA A 6 6.43 6.00 -10.61
C ALA A 6 5.99 6.87 -9.41
N GLU A 7 5.10 7.83 -9.61
CA GLU A 7 4.55 8.65 -8.54
C GLU A 7 3.76 7.81 -7.52
N ILE A 8 2.92 6.89 -7.99
CA ILE A 8 2.17 5.96 -7.13
C ILE A 8 3.14 5.10 -6.33
N MET A 9 4.16 4.52 -6.97
CA MET A 9 5.17 3.71 -6.29
C MET A 9 5.94 4.48 -5.22
N ARG A 10 6.27 5.75 -5.49
CA ARG A 10 6.91 6.63 -4.51
C ARG A 10 6.00 6.89 -3.31
N LYS A 11 4.71 7.15 -3.54
CA LYS A 11 3.73 7.34 -2.45
C LYS A 11 3.59 6.08 -1.61
N VAL A 12 3.43 4.91 -2.24
CA VAL A 12 3.30 3.63 -1.53
C VAL A 12 4.54 3.32 -0.68
N ARG A 13 5.75 3.58 -1.21
CA ARG A 13 7.01 3.51 -0.43
C ARG A 13 7.01 4.47 0.76
N ALA A 14 6.63 5.72 0.55
CA ALA A 14 6.63 6.75 1.60
C ALA A 14 5.62 6.44 2.71
N TYR A 15 4.48 5.85 2.37
CA TYR A 15 3.51 5.40 3.35
C TYR A 15 4.00 4.14 4.08
N GLY A 16 4.87 3.31 3.51
CA GLY A 16 5.26 2.04 4.12
C GLY A 16 4.08 1.06 4.19
N ILE A 17 3.21 1.05 3.18
CA ILE A 17 2.07 0.13 3.06
C ILE A 17 2.57 -1.30 2.79
N MET A 18 3.64 -1.43 2.01
CA MET A 18 4.29 -2.72 1.74
C MET A 18 5.57 -2.83 2.58
N LYS A 19 5.63 -3.88 3.40
CA LYS A 19 6.74 -4.15 4.33
C LYS A 19 7.98 -4.69 3.61
N ASP A 20 7.79 -5.42 2.52
CA ASP A 20 8.87 -5.94 1.70
C ASP A 20 9.08 -5.09 0.43
N PRO A 21 10.25 -4.43 0.28
CA PRO A 21 10.55 -3.58 -0.87
C PRO A 21 10.62 -4.33 -2.21
N GLN A 22 10.75 -5.66 -2.22
CA GLN A 22 10.89 -6.43 -3.46
C GLN A 22 9.67 -6.25 -4.39
N TRP A 23 8.47 -6.17 -3.80
CA TRP A 23 7.21 -5.98 -4.52
C TRP A 23 7.08 -4.59 -5.14
N LEU A 24 7.83 -3.62 -4.63
CA LEU A 24 7.87 -2.26 -5.15
C LEU A 24 8.87 -2.07 -6.29
N ASN A 25 9.76 -3.04 -6.52
CA ASN A 25 10.80 -2.94 -7.55
C ASN A 25 10.27 -3.35 -8.92
N ASN A 26 9.34 -4.31 -8.99
CA ASN A 26 8.71 -4.77 -10.23
C ASN A 26 7.18 -4.73 -10.12
N PRO A 27 6.55 -3.55 -10.25
CA PRO A 27 5.11 -3.39 -10.09
C PRO A 27 4.22 -4.08 -11.13
N ASP A 28 4.79 -4.56 -12.24
CA ASP A 28 4.04 -5.31 -13.27
C ASP A 28 4.04 -6.82 -13.02
N ASP A 29 4.86 -7.30 -12.08
CA ASP A 29 4.97 -8.71 -11.80
C ASP A 29 3.77 -9.18 -10.96
N PRO A 30 3.25 -10.40 -11.23
CA PRO A 30 2.22 -10.97 -10.39
C PRO A 30 2.76 -11.19 -8.98
N VAL A 31 1.97 -10.78 -7.99
CA VAL A 31 2.29 -10.97 -6.56
C VAL A 31 1.40 -12.05 -5.95
N PRO A 32 1.86 -12.75 -4.90
CA PRO A 32 0.99 -13.65 -4.16
C PRO A 32 -0.24 -12.93 -3.59
N LEU A 33 -1.40 -13.58 -3.62
CA LEU A 33 -2.67 -12.99 -3.15
C LEU A 33 -2.55 -12.46 -1.71
N TRP A 34 -1.86 -13.17 -0.83
CA TRP A 34 -1.70 -12.77 0.57
C TRP A 34 -0.95 -11.43 0.73
N VAL A 35 -0.02 -11.10 -0.17
CA VAL A 35 0.69 -9.81 -0.17
C VAL A 35 -0.26 -8.67 -0.52
N LEU A 36 -1.13 -8.89 -1.51
CA LEU A 36 -2.17 -7.92 -1.86
C LEU A 36 -3.15 -7.71 -0.70
N LEU A 37 -3.58 -8.80 -0.04
CA LEU A 37 -4.46 -8.72 1.12
C LEU A 37 -3.81 -7.96 2.28
N GLU A 38 -2.52 -8.18 2.55
CA GLU A 38 -1.78 -7.41 3.56
C GLU A 38 -1.78 -5.91 3.25
N ALA A 39 -1.49 -5.53 2.00
CA ALA A 39 -1.50 -4.13 1.59
C ALA A 39 -2.88 -3.48 1.72
N LEU A 40 -3.96 -4.23 1.47
CA LEU A 40 -5.33 -3.74 1.64
C LEU A 40 -5.68 -3.53 3.12
N VAL A 41 -5.28 -4.44 4.01
CA VAL A 41 -5.47 -4.29 5.46
C VAL A 41 -4.76 -3.05 5.98
N GLU A 42 -3.49 -2.85 5.62
CA GLU A 42 -2.71 -1.66 6.02
C GLU A 42 -3.36 -0.36 5.52
N VAL A 43 -3.98 -0.37 4.33
CA VAL A 43 -4.72 0.79 3.82
C VAL A 43 -5.99 1.04 4.63
N MET A 44 -6.76 -0.01 4.94
CA MET A 44 -8.00 0.11 5.73
C MET A 44 -7.73 0.62 7.14
N GLU A 45 -6.72 0.08 7.82
CA GLU A 45 -6.33 0.50 9.17
C GLU A 45 -5.92 1.99 9.25
N ARG A 46 -5.43 2.56 8.14
CA ARG A 46 -5.03 3.98 8.07
C ARG A 46 -6.15 4.91 7.66
N ILE A 47 -7.15 4.41 6.96
CA ILE A 47 -8.33 5.18 6.55
C ILE A 47 -9.33 5.27 7.70
N GLU A 48 -9.38 4.25 8.58
CA GLU A 48 -10.19 4.33 9.78
C GLU A 48 -9.58 5.33 10.79
N PRO A 49 -10.29 6.42 11.14
CA PRO A 49 -9.83 7.30 12.20
C PRO A 49 -9.81 6.54 13.53
N PRO A 50 -8.78 6.72 14.37
CA PRO A 50 -8.74 6.09 15.67
C PRO A 50 -9.88 6.66 16.51
N HIS A 51 -10.93 5.86 16.72
CA HIS A 51 -11.99 6.07 17.70
C HIS A 51 -12.55 7.51 17.70
N LEU A 52 -13.59 7.76 16.89
CA LEU A 52 -14.55 8.79 17.27
C LEU A 52 -15.04 8.44 18.70
N PRO A 53 -14.85 9.32 19.70
CA PRO A 53 -15.52 9.10 20.98
C PRO A 53 -17.01 9.06 20.67
N TYR A 54 -17.68 7.98 21.08
CA TYR A 54 -19.14 7.91 21.04
C TYR A 54 -19.65 9.11 21.83
N ASP A 55 -20.28 10.06 21.14
CA ASP A 55 -21.06 11.14 21.75
C ASP A 55 -22.46 10.60 22.09
#